data_AF-A0A3C1L2T2-F1
#
_entry.id   AF-A0A3C1L2T2-F1
#
_cell.length_a   1.000
_cell.length_b   1.000
_cell.length_c   1.000
_cell.angle_alpha   90.00
_cell.angle_beta   90.00
_cell.angle_gamma   90.00
#
_symmetry.space_group_name_H-M   'P 1'
#
loop_
_entity.id
_entity.type
_entity.pdbx_description
1 polymer ?
#
loop_
_entity_poly.entity_id
_entity_poly.type
_entity_poly.pdbx_seq_one_letter_code
_entity_poly.pdbx_strand_id
1 'polypeptide(L)'
;MPELAADGPLSADGPLSAGDFSSWLAEVLAAIRGEGATDVACGSCVACCSSAQFVHIAPDEQDVLAHVPEALLFPAPGLPRGHVLMGYDEHGRCPMLRTDGCSIYEHRPRTCRTYDCRVFPAAGVLPDEPGKAPIATQAARWEFTYASSSDSAEHAAVRAAAAFLRSRHDALGPDLAPATTTQLAVAALEVHRIFVHQHEPSVHDVRVELSSRRSNR
;
A
#
# COMPACT_ATOMS: atom_id res chain seq x y z
N MET A 1 44.19 7.54 8.93
CA MET A 1 43.17 8.23 8.11
C MET A 1 42.33 7.13 7.47
N PRO A 2 41.11 6.84 7.94
CA PRO A 2 40.30 5.81 7.32
C PRO A 2 39.68 6.37 6.03
N GLU A 3 39.86 5.65 4.92
CA GLU A 3 39.19 5.90 3.66
C GLU A 3 37.69 5.72 3.82
N LEU A 4 36.95 6.81 3.56
CA LEU A 4 35.51 6.80 3.35
C LEU A 4 35.22 5.97 2.10
N ALA A 5 34.52 4.85 2.29
CA ALA A 5 33.92 4.12 1.18
C ALA A 5 32.92 5.05 0.49
N ALA A 6 33.24 5.42 -0.75
CA ALA A 6 32.32 6.10 -1.64
C ALA A 6 31.27 5.09 -2.09
N ASP A 7 30.05 5.22 -1.58
CA ASP A 7 28.88 4.61 -2.20
C ASP A 7 28.74 5.21 -3.61
N GLY A 8 29.12 4.41 -4.61
CA GLY A 8 28.83 4.70 -6.01
C GLY A 8 27.32 4.79 -6.24
N PRO A 9 26.86 5.48 -7.30
CA PRO A 9 25.45 5.63 -7.57
C PRO A 9 24.83 4.25 -7.80
N LEU A 10 24.00 3.80 -6.85
CA LEU A 10 23.15 2.62 -6.99
C LEU A 10 22.39 2.74 -8.31
N SER A 11 22.63 1.81 -9.23
CA SER A 11 21.94 1.79 -10.52
C SER A 11 20.43 1.76 -10.30
N ALA A 12 19.71 2.67 -10.94
CA ALA A 12 18.29 2.94 -10.69
C ALA A 12 17.33 1.76 -10.96
N ASP A 13 17.83 0.64 -11.49
CA ASP A 13 17.06 -0.52 -11.96
C ASP A 13 17.34 -1.84 -11.18
N GLY A 14 18.13 -1.80 -10.10
CA GLY A 14 18.44 -2.99 -9.30
C GLY A 14 17.32 -3.42 -8.32
N PRO A 15 17.39 -4.66 -7.78
CA PRO A 15 16.51 -5.09 -6.70
C PRO A 15 16.66 -4.21 -5.46
N LEU A 16 15.57 -4.05 -4.71
CA LEU A 16 15.48 -3.23 -3.51
C LEU A 16 15.20 -4.12 -2.30
N SER A 17 15.92 -3.91 -1.20
CA SER A 17 15.64 -4.65 0.03
C SER A 17 14.32 -4.18 0.64
N ALA A 18 13.36 -5.11 0.78
CA ALA A 18 12.09 -4.86 1.45
C ALA A 18 12.19 -5.01 2.99
N GLY A 19 13.30 -5.57 3.47
CA GLY A 19 13.52 -5.93 4.87
C GLY A 19 13.12 -7.36 5.21
N ASP A 20 13.08 -7.67 6.51
CA ASP A 20 12.54 -8.92 7.03
C ASP A 20 11.01 -8.95 6.87
N PHE A 21 10.48 -10.06 6.36
CA PHE A 21 9.06 -10.15 5.99
C PHE A 21 8.11 -9.98 7.19
N SER A 22 8.32 -10.73 8.27
CA SER A 22 7.40 -10.74 9.41
C SER A 22 7.45 -9.42 10.18
N SER A 23 8.63 -8.80 10.29
CA SER A 23 8.80 -7.46 10.87
C SER A 23 8.04 -6.42 10.04
N TRP A 24 8.24 -6.41 8.73
CA TRP A 24 7.52 -5.53 7.82
C TRP A 24 6.00 -5.76 7.85
N LEU A 25 5.55 -7.02 7.89
CA LEU A 25 4.14 -7.37 7.91
C LEU A 25 3.44 -6.81 9.16
N ALA A 26 4.10 -6.87 10.32
CA ALA A 26 3.58 -6.28 11.55
C ALA A 26 3.41 -4.76 11.44
N GLU A 27 4.41 -4.07 10.89
CA GLU A 27 4.42 -2.61 10.69
C GLU A 27 3.34 -2.16 9.71
N VAL A 28 3.24 -2.80 8.54
CA VAL A 28 2.25 -2.42 7.52
C VAL A 28 0.83 -2.68 8.01
N LEU A 29 0.60 -3.77 8.76
CA LEU A 29 -0.71 -4.04 9.36
C LEU A 29 -1.08 -3.01 10.43
N ALA A 30 -0.12 -2.52 11.22
CA ALA A 30 -0.35 -1.42 12.16
C ALA A 30 -0.70 -0.12 11.42
N ALA A 31 0.02 0.22 10.35
CA ALA A 31 -0.29 1.39 9.53
C ALA A 31 -1.67 1.31 8.85
N ILE A 32 -2.08 0.12 8.37
CA ILE A 32 -3.42 -0.12 7.81
C ILE A 32 -4.53 0.12 8.85
N ARG A 33 -4.27 -0.19 10.14
CA ARG A 33 -5.17 0.11 11.25
C ARG A 33 -5.11 1.56 11.72
N GLY A 34 -4.27 2.40 11.12
CA GLY A 34 -4.07 3.78 11.53
C GLY A 34 -3.23 3.96 12.79
N GLU A 35 -2.54 2.90 13.25
CA GLU A 35 -1.69 2.89 14.44
C GLU A 35 -0.26 3.39 14.16
N GLY A 36 0.03 3.79 12.92
CA GLY A 36 1.35 4.28 12.50
C GLY A 36 1.41 4.71 11.04
N ALA A 37 2.61 5.05 10.60
CA ALA A 37 2.96 5.31 9.20
C ALA A 37 3.85 4.18 8.67
N THR A 38 3.93 4.04 7.34
CA THR A 38 4.90 3.16 6.71
C THR A 38 6.11 3.96 6.28
N ASP A 39 7.31 3.52 6.67
CA ASP A 39 8.55 4.09 6.14
C ASP A 39 9.00 3.28 4.94
N VAL A 40 8.45 3.61 3.78
CA VAL A 40 8.90 3.02 2.52
C VAL A 40 10.13 3.79 2.08
N ALA A 41 11.30 3.13 2.12
CA ALA A 41 12.59 3.66 1.67
C ALA A 41 12.67 3.80 0.13
N CYS A 42 11.64 4.37 -0.49
CA CYS A 42 11.50 4.58 -1.92
C CYS A 42 12.45 5.68 -2.46
N GLY A 43 13.15 6.41 -1.58
CA GLY A 43 14.12 7.45 -1.95
C GLY A 43 13.46 8.57 -2.74
N SER A 44 13.97 8.84 -3.95
CA SER A 44 13.41 9.83 -4.88
C SER A 44 12.27 9.28 -5.75
N CYS A 45 11.72 8.11 -5.45
CA CYS A 45 10.66 7.51 -6.24
C CYS A 45 9.38 8.34 -6.21
N VAL A 46 8.81 8.58 -7.39
CA VAL A 46 7.55 9.34 -7.58
C VAL A 46 6.46 8.49 -8.25
N ALA A 47 6.59 7.16 -8.20
CA ALA A 47 5.68 6.24 -8.88
C ALA A 47 4.23 6.43 -8.44
N CYS A 48 3.94 6.45 -7.13
CA CYS A 48 2.59 6.68 -6.63
C CYS A 48 2.06 8.08 -6.99
N CYS A 49 2.91 9.10 -6.94
CA CYS A 49 2.58 10.48 -7.33
C CYS A 49 2.23 10.61 -8.81
N SER A 50 2.81 9.78 -9.67
CA SER A 50 2.61 9.81 -11.13
C SER A 50 1.52 8.85 -11.63
N SER A 51 0.83 8.16 -10.71
CA SER A 51 -0.07 7.05 -11.04
C SER A 51 -1.52 7.30 -10.63
N ALA A 52 -1.99 8.56 -10.63
CA ALA A 52 -3.36 8.93 -10.30
C ALA A 52 -3.89 8.20 -9.04
N GLN A 53 -3.12 8.24 -7.95
CA GLN A 53 -3.56 7.68 -6.67
C GLN A 53 -4.59 8.62 -6.04
N PHE A 54 -5.70 8.09 -5.54
CA PHE A 54 -6.64 8.90 -4.76
C PHE A 54 -6.00 9.27 -3.44
N VAL A 55 -5.78 10.57 -3.25
CA VAL A 55 -5.22 11.11 -2.02
C VAL A 55 -6.36 11.68 -1.19
N HIS A 56 -6.81 10.88 -0.23
CA HIS A 56 -7.80 11.28 0.76
C HIS A 56 -7.14 12.04 1.89
N ILE A 57 -7.83 13.07 2.38
CA ILE A 57 -7.39 13.89 3.51
C ILE A 57 -8.58 13.99 4.45
N ALA A 58 -8.38 13.56 5.69
CA ALA A 58 -9.38 13.63 6.74
C ALA A 58 -9.41 15.03 7.39
N PRO A 59 -10.56 15.44 7.98
CA PRO A 59 -10.71 16.78 8.55
C PRO A 59 -9.81 17.07 9.76
N ASP A 60 -9.24 16.04 10.38
CA ASP A 60 -8.28 16.17 11.49
C ASP A 60 -6.85 16.45 11.01
N GLU A 61 -6.55 16.31 9.71
CA GLU A 61 -5.23 16.53 9.12
C GLU A 61 -4.97 18.02 8.83
N GLN A 62 -5.10 18.86 9.87
CA GLN A 62 -5.05 20.32 9.76
C GLN A 62 -3.72 20.83 9.18
N ASP A 63 -2.61 20.19 9.54
CA ASP A 63 -1.29 20.52 8.98
C ASP A 63 -1.26 20.30 7.45
N VAL A 64 -1.80 19.17 6.98
CA VAL A 64 -1.88 18.86 5.54
C VAL A 64 -2.75 19.88 4.83
N LEU A 65 -3.94 20.16 5.38
CA LEU A 65 -4.91 21.11 4.82
C LEU A 65 -4.34 22.53 4.70
N ALA A 66 -3.47 22.95 5.63
CA ALA A 66 -2.81 24.25 5.57
C ALA A 66 -1.79 24.38 4.42
N HIS A 67 -1.29 23.26 3.89
CA HIS A 67 -0.25 23.24 2.86
C HIS A 67 -0.77 22.87 1.46
N VAL A 68 -2.04 22.48 1.33
CA VAL A 68 -2.67 22.16 0.05
C VAL A 68 -3.58 23.31 -0.37
N PRO A 69 -3.40 23.88 -1.58
CA PRO A 69 -4.33 24.88 -2.11
C PRO A 69 -5.79 24.39 -2.13
N GLU A 70 -6.72 25.20 -1.60
CA GLU A 70 -8.14 24.85 -1.52
C GLU A 70 -8.75 24.51 -2.89
N ALA A 71 -8.29 25.17 -3.96
CA ALA A 71 -8.73 24.91 -5.33
C ALA A 71 -8.42 23.48 -5.84
N LEU A 72 -7.55 22.75 -5.14
CA LEU A 72 -7.20 21.36 -5.45
C LEU A 72 -7.96 20.34 -4.58
N LEU A 73 -8.77 20.81 -3.63
CA LEU A 73 -9.50 19.99 -2.69
C LEU A 73 -10.99 19.90 -3.06
N PHE A 74 -11.49 18.67 -3.17
CA PHE A 74 -12.87 18.39 -3.53
C PHE A 74 -13.53 17.56 -2.44
N PRO A 75 -14.84 17.74 -2.15
CA PRO A 75 -15.54 16.89 -1.20
C PRO A 75 -15.40 15.41 -1.55
N ALA A 76 -15.01 14.58 -0.58
CA ALA A 76 -14.88 13.13 -0.78
C ALA A 76 -16.28 12.49 -0.88
N PRO A 77 -16.66 11.89 -2.03
CA PRO A 77 -17.99 11.31 -2.20
C PRO A 77 -18.26 10.18 -1.19
N GLY A 78 -19.44 10.18 -0.58
CA GLY A 78 -19.87 9.12 0.34
C GLY A 78 -19.25 9.17 1.74
N LEU A 79 -18.38 10.14 2.04
CA LEU A 79 -17.81 10.34 3.37
C LEU A 79 -18.44 11.52 4.13
N PRO A 80 -18.33 11.57 5.47
CA PRO A 80 -18.81 12.70 6.26
C PRO A 80 -18.22 14.04 5.82
N ARG A 81 -18.90 15.13 6.17
CA ARG A 81 -18.46 16.49 5.87
C ARG A 81 -17.04 16.73 6.41
N GLY A 82 -16.21 17.38 5.61
CA GLY A 82 -14.83 17.74 5.96
C GLY A 82 -13.78 16.78 5.43
N HIS A 83 -14.17 15.58 5.00
CA HIS A 83 -13.30 14.72 4.22
C HIS A 83 -13.18 15.25 2.79
N VAL A 84 -11.94 15.32 2.30
CA VAL A 84 -11.65 15.82 0.95
C VAL A 84 -10.75 14.86 0.19
N LEU A 85 -10.83 14.93 -1.13
CA LEU A 85 -9.91 14.31 -2.07
C LEU A 85 -9.07 15.41 -2.71
N MET A 86 -7.76 15.19 -2.82
CA MET A 86 -6.91 16.00 -3.67
C MET A 86 -7.12 15.58 -5.13
N GLY A 87 -7.35 16.56 -6.00
CA GLY A 87 -7.47 16.35 -7.45
C GLY A 87 -6.14 15.97 -8.12
N TYR A 88 -6.15 15.96 -9.45
CA TYR A 88 -4.98 15.69 -10.29
C TYR A 88 -4.57 16.92 -11.10
N ASP A 89 -3.31 16.98 -11.54
CA ASP A 89 -2.85 17.93 -12.56
C ASP A 89 -3.38 17.57 -13.96
N GLU A 90 -3.10 18.39 -14.99
CA GLU A 90 -3.56 18.13 -16.35
C GLU A 90 -3.03 16.82 -16.96
N HIS A 91 -2.02 16.20 -16.36
CA HIS A 91 -1.41 14.94 -16.78
C HIS A 91 -1.87 13.75 -15.94
N GLY A 92 -2.81 13.92 -15.01
CA GLY A 92 -3.29 12.85 -14.13
C GLY A 92 -2.34 12.51 -12.98
N ARG A 93 -1.41 13.42 -12.62
CA ARG A 93 -0.46 13.25 -11.52
C ARG A 93 -0.92 14.01 -10.28
N CYS A 94 -0.25 13.76 -9.16
CA CYS A 94 -0.42 14.54 -7.94
C CYS A 94 -0.04 16.01 -8.20
N PRO A 95 -0.90 17.00 -7.89
CA PRO A 95 -0.61 18.41 -8.13
C PRO A 95 0.49 18.99 -7.22
N MET A 96 0.90 18.23 -6.21
CA MET A 96 2.03 18.56 -5.34
C MET A 96 3.36 17.99 -5.87
N LEU A 97 3.34 17.22 -6.95
CA LEU A 97 4.55 16.73 -7.60
C LEU A 97 5.18 17.85 -8.44
N ARG A 98 6.40 18.24 -8.09
CA ARG A 98 7.26 19.19 -8.79
C ARG A 98 8.47 18.48 -9.38
N THR A 99 9.30 19.22 -10.11
CA THR A 99 10.50 18.67 -10.77
C THR A 99 11.47 18.03 -9.78
N ASP A 100 11.55 18.55 -8.56
CA ASP A 100 12.43 18.11 -7.47
C ASP A 100 11.75 17.16 -6.46
N GLY A 101 10.48 16.81 -6.66
CA GLY A 101 9.74 15.88 -5.80
C GLY A 101 8.44 16.47 -5.25
N CYS A 102 8.01 15.98 -4.08
CA CYS A 102 6.77 16.42 -3.45
C CYS A 102 6.98 17.78 -2.76
N SER A 103 6.24 18.82 -3.17
CA SER A 103 6.35 20.16 -2.57
C SER A 103 5.83 20.26 -1.14
N ILE A 104 5.17 19.21 -0.65
CA ILE A 104 4.68 19.10 0.74
C ILE A 104 5.18 17.81 1.40
N TYR A 105 6.40 17.38 1.10
CA TYR A 105 6.93 16.11 1.57
C TYR A 105 6.79 15.96 3.11
N GLU A 106 7.19 16.96 3.90
CA GLU A 106 7.04 16.91 5.36
C GLU A 106 5.56 16.90 5.81
N HIS A 107 4.69 17.54 5.06
CA HIS A 107 3.26 17.71 5.33
C HIS A 107 2.38 16.72 4.55
N ARG A 108 2.95 15.57 4.15
CA ARG A 108 2.22 14.57 3.34
C ARG A 108 0.92 14.12 4.02
N PRO A 109 -0.19 13.98 3.28
CA PRO A 109 -1.40 13.33 3.76
C PRO A 109 -1.13 11.95 4.36
N ARG A 110 -1.96 11.54 5.32
CA ARG A 110 -1.94 10.20 5.92
C ARG A 110 -1.94 9.12 4.85
N THR A 111 -2.80 9.24 3.82
CA THR A 111 -2.83 8.31 2.68
C THR A 111 -1.47 8.15 2.01
N CYS A 112 -0.66 9.22 1.89
CA CYS A 112 0.67 9.15 1.32
C CYS A 112 1.70 8.56 2.30
N ARG A 113 1.53 8.79 3.61
CA ARG A 113 2.43 8.29 4.67
C ARG A 113 2.19 6.81 5.02
N THR A 114 1.01 6.27 4.73
CA THR A 114 0.67 4.86 5.01
C THR A 114 0.69 3.99 3.76
N TYR A 115 0.86 4.59 2.58
CA TYR A 115 0.92 3.84 1.33
C TYR A 115 2.23 3.05 1.22
N ASP A 116 2.13 1.73 1.15
CA ASP A 116 3.27 0.84 0.98
C ASP A 116 3.11 -0.05 -0.25
N CYS A 117 3.88 0.22 -1.30
CA CYS A 117 3.83 -0.58 -2.54
C CYS A 117 4.45 -1.99 -2.39
N ARG A 118 5.13 -2.30 -1.28
CA ARG A 118 5.63 -3.66 -0.99
C ARG A 118 4.50 -4.67 -0.76
N VAL A 119 3.27 -4.20 -0.50
CA VAL A 119 2.08 -5.08 -0.39
C VAL A 119 1.85 -5.91 -1.64
N PHE A 120 2.22 -5.40 -2.82
CA PHE A 120 2.05 -6.08 -4.09
C PHE A 120 2.94 -7.33 -4.21
N PRO A 121 4.29 -7.23 -4.16
CA PRO A 121 5.15 -8.42 -4.19
C PRO A 121 4.95 -9.34 -2.97
N ALA A 122 4.56 -8.80 -1.81
CA ALA A 122 4.18 -9.61 -0.65
C ALA A 122 2.98 -10.52 -0.94
N ALA A 123 1.95 -9.97 -1.60
CA ALA A 123 0.78 -10.74 -2.02
C ALA A 123 0.99 -11.57 -3.30
N GLY A 124 2.16 -11.44 -3.96
CA GLY A 124 2.42 -12.09 -5.25
C GLY A 124 1.55 -11.53 -6.38
N VAL A 125 1.19 -10.25 -6.30
CA VAL A 125 0.34 -9.55 -7.27
C VAL A 125 1.05 -8.28 -7.74
N LEU A 126 0.74 -7.78 -8.93
CA LEU A 126 1.17 -6.45 -9.38
C LEU A 126 -0.03 -5.75 -10.00
N PRO A 127 -0.17 -4.42 -9.79
CA PRO A 127 -1.27 -3.67 -10.37
C PRO A 127 -1.12 -3.60 -11.89
N ASP A 128 -2.14 -4.05 -12.61
CA ASP A 128 -2.24 -3.99 -14.07
C ASP A 128 -3.25 -2.94 -14.55
N GLU A 129 -3.85 -2.20 -13.61
CA GLU A 129 -4.85 -1.18 -13.94
C GLU A 129 -4.21 0.01 -14.71
N PRO A 130 -4.99 0.68 -15.60
CA PRO A 130 -4.51 1.85 -16.33
C PRO A 130 -3.87 2.91 -15.43
N GLY A 131 -2.69 3.39 -15.81
CA GLY A 131 -1.93 4.39 -15.06
C GLY A 131 -1.12 3.85 -13.88
N LYS A 132 -1.20 2.56 -13.55
CA LYS A 132 -0.47 1.95 -12.41
C LYS A 132 0.88 1.31 -12.80
N ALA A 133 1.24 1.30 -14.08
CA ALA A 133 2.52 0.74 -14.56
C ALA A 133 3.78 1.27 -13.82
N PRO A 134 3.90 2.58 -13.48
CA PRO A 134 5.02 3.06 -12.67
C PRO A 134 5.10 2.39 -11.29
N ILE A 135 3.95 2.19 -10.64
CA ILE A 135 3.89 1.49 -9.34
C ILE A 135 4.25 0.03 -9.52
N ALA A 136 3.71 -0.66 -10.53
CA ALA A 136 4.04 -2.06 -10.80
C ALA A 136 5.54 -2.25 -11.02
N THR A 137 6.15 -1.37 -11.82
CA THR A 137 7.60 -1.39 -12.11
C THR A 137 8.41 -1.22 -10.84
N GLN A 138 8.07 -0.23 -10.01
CA GLN A 138 8.77 -0.02 -8.74
C GLN A 138 8.54 -1.17 -7.76
N ALA A 139 7.31 -1.65 -7.64
CA ALA A 139 6.91 -2.67 -6.69
C ALA A 139 7.57 -4.02 -6.98
N ALA A 140 7.77 -4.35 -8.26
CA ALA A 140 8.41 -5.59 -8.69
C ALA A 140 9.88 -5.73 -8.25
N ARG A 141 10.52 -4.63 -7.82
CA ARG A 141 11.93 -4.61 -7.41
C ARG A 141 12.14 -5.04 -5.96
N TRP A 142 11.09 -5.02 -5.13
CA TRP A 142 11.24 -5.29 -3.70
C TRP A 142 11.43 -6.78 -3.41
N GLU A 143 12.48 -7.09 -2.65
CA GLU A 143 12.83 -8.44 -2.23
C GLU A 143 12.82 -8.55 -0.71
N PHE A 144 12.01 -9.47 -0.20
CA PHE A 144 11.95 -9.77 1.23
C PHE A 144 13.01 -10.77 1.64
N THR A 145 13.51 -10.59 2.86
CA THR A 145 14.35 -11.56 3.56
C THR A 145 13.54 -12.31 4.61
N TYR A 146 14.06 -13.45 5.05
CA TYR A 146 13.42 -14.32 6.04
C TYR A 146 14.45 -14.71 7.09
N ALA A 147 14.21 -14.35 8.34
CA ALA A 147 15.04 -14.77 9.46
C ALA A 147 14.78 -16.24 9.83
N SER A 148 13.59 -16.76 9.53
CA SER A 148 13.18 -18.12 9.86
C SER A 148 12.32 -18.79 8.77
N SER A 149 12.20 -20.12 8.86
CA SER A 149 11.23 -20.86 8.03
C SER A 149 9.78 -20.46 8.33
N SER A 150 9.49 -19.98 9.55
CA SER A 150 8.16 -19.47 9.90
C SER A 150 7.81 -18.23 9.08
N ASP A 151 8.77 -17.32 8.88
CA ASP A 151 8.55 -16.08 8.13
C ASP A 151 8.26 -16.39 6.66
N SER A 152 8.98 -17.39 6.11
CA SER A 152 8.72 -17.87 4.75
C SER A 152 7.34 -18.53 4.61
N ALA A 153 6.87 -19.24 5.65
CA ALA A 153 5.53 -19.82 5.69
C ALA A 153 4.45 -18.75 5.83
N GLU A 154 4.70 -17.69 6.61
CA GLU A 154 3.80 -16.54 6.74
C GLU A 154 3.63 -15.80 5.41
N HIS A 155 4.73 -15.58 4.67
CA HIS A 155 4.67 -15.01 3.33
C HIS A 155 3.93 -15.92 2.35
N ALA A 156 4.17 -17.25 2.40
CA ALA A 156 3.42 -18.20 1.60
C ALA A 156 1.90 -18.13 1.91
N ALA A 157 1.52 -17.95 3.18
CA ALA A 157 0.13 -17.79 3.59
C ALA A 157 -0.50 -16.50 3.04
N VAL A 158 0.23 -15.38 3.01
CA VAL A 158 -0.24 -14.13 2.37
C VAL A 158 -0.51 -14.34 0.87
N ARG A 159 0.38 -15.03 0.16
CA ARG A 159 0.20 -15.36 -1.26
C ARG A 159 -0.97 -16.31 -1.50
N ALA A 160 -1.13 -17.31 -0.64
CA ALA A 160 -2.27 -18.22 -0.67
C ALA A 160 -3.60 -17.48 -0.44
N ALA A 161 -3.63 -16.54 0.50
CA ALA A 161 -4.77 -15.68 0.74
C ALA A 161 -5.13 -14.83 -0.50
N ALA A 162 -4.13 -14.21 -1.14
CA ALA A 162 -4.36 -13.44 -2.37
C ALA A 162 -4.91 -14.31 -3.51
N ALA A 163 -4.37 -15.51 -3.70
CA ALA A 163 -4.86 -16.45 -4.70
C ALA A 163 -6.29 -16.93 -4.41
N PHE A 164 -6.61 -17.18 -3.14
CA PHE A 164 -7.95 -17.56 -2.71
C PHE A 164 -8.96 -16.43 -2.97
N LEU A 165 -8.66 -15.22 -2.50
CA LEU A 165 -9.55 -14.06 -2.64
C LEU A 165 -9.84 -13.76 -4.12
N ARG A 166 -8.85 -13.90 -4.99
CA ARG A 166 -9.01 -13.73 -6.44
C ARG A 166 -9.85 -14.85 -7.06
N SER A 167 -9.55 -16.11 -6.77
CA SER A 167 -10.25 -17.25 -7.36
C SER A 167 -11.67 -17.46 -6.83
N ARG A 168 -11.97 -16.91 -5.65
CA ARG A 168 -13.28 -16.98 -4.99
C ARG A 168 -14.02 -15.64 -4.98
N HIS A 169 -13.59 -14.68 -5.79
CA HIS A 169 -14.18 -13.33 -5.88
C HIS A 169 -15.72 -13.36 -5.87
N ASP A 170 -16.33 -14.13 -6.77
CA ASP A 170 -17.79 -14.18 -6.90
C ASP A 170 -18.48 -14.81 -5.68
N ALA A 171 -17.84 -15.77 -5.02
CA ALA A 171 -18.37 -16.42 -3.81
C ALA A 171 -18.25 -15.53 -2.56
N LEU A 172 -17.32 -14.57 -2.56
CA LEU A 172 -17.23 -13.52 -1.52
C LEU A 172 -18.36 -12.50 -1.67
N GLY A 173 -18.94 -12.37 -2.86
CA GLY A 173 -20.01 -11.41 -3.16
C GLY A 173 -19.52 -9.97 -3.25
N PRO A 174 -20.32 -9.08 -3.85
CA PRO A 174 -19.90 -7.73 -4.23
C PRO A 174 -19.48 -6.86 -3.05
N ASP A 175 -20.06 -7.11 -1.88
CA ASP A 175 -19.73 -6.33 -0.69
C ASP A 175 -18.32 -6.64 -0.21
N LEU A 176 -17.90 -7.91 -0.16
CA LEU A 176 -16.63 -8.32 0.46
C LEU A 176 -15.49 -8.52 -0.54
N ALA A 177 -15.80 -8.82 -1.80
CA ALA A 177 -14.79 -9.10 -2.80
C ALA A 177 -13.91 -7.87 -3.07
N PRO A 178 -12.57 -8.01 -3.09
CA PRO A 178 -11.69 -6.89 -3.43
C PRO A 178 -11.91 -6.44 -4.89
N ALA A 179 -12.19 -5.15 -5.09
CA ALA A 179 -12.48 -4.57 -6.40
C ALA A 179 -11.24 -4.03 -7.13
N THR A 180 -10.10 -3.90 -6.43
CA THR A 180 -8.83 -3.40 -6.99
C THR A 180 -7.66 -4.26 -6.52
N THR A 181 -6.54 -4.21 -7.24
CA THR A 181 -5.33 -4.96 -6.85
C THR A 181 -4.80 -4.53 -5.48
N THR A 182 -4.89 -3.23 -5.15
CA THR A 182 -4.53 -2.72 -3.82
C THR A 182 -5.41 -3.33 -2.73
N GLN A 183 -6.74 -3.35 -2.94
CA GLN A 183 -7.66 -3.98 -1.99
C GLN A 183 -7.39 -5.48 -1.85
N LEU A 184 -7.06 -6.17 -2.94
CA LEU A 184 -6.71 -7.59 -2.93
C LEU A 184 -5.47 -7.85 -2.08
N ALA A 185 -4.40 -7.10 -2.32
CA ALA A 185 -3.15 -7.23 -1.59
C ALA A 185 -3.34 -6.95 -0.09
N VAL A 186 -3.98 -5.84 0.26
CA VAL A 186 -4.25 -5.47 1.66
C VAL A 186 -5.14 -6.51 2.35
N ALA A 187 -6.22 -6.96 1.72
CA ALA A 187 -7.10 -7.97 2.29
C ALA A 187 -6.36 -9.31 2.51
N ALA A 188 -5.48 -9.70 1.58
CA ALA A 188 -4.67 -10.90 1.74
C ALA A 188 -3.75 -10.81 2.97
N LEU A 189 -3.10 -9.67 3.18
CA LEU A 189 -2.31 -9.39 4.39
C LEU A 189 -3.16 -9.44 5.66
N GLU A 190 -4.40 -8.98 5.65
CA GLU A 190 -5.24 -8.98 6.85
C GLU A 190 -5.73 -10.38 7.24
N VAL A 191 -6.02 -11.25 6.26
CA VAL A 191 -6.61 -12.57 6.50
C VAL A 191 -5.60 -13.73 6.48
N HIS A 192 -4.32 -13.47 6.18
CA HIS A 192 -3.30 -14.50 5.96
C HIS A 192 -3.18 -15.52 7.10
N ARG A 193 -3.46 -15.12 8.36
CA ARG A 193 -3.34 -16.01 9.52
C ARG A 193 -4.22 -17.26 9.41
N ILE A 194 -5.36 -17.16 8.72
CA ILE A 194 -6.22 -18.32 8.42
C ILE A 194 -5.44 -19.35 7.59
N PHE A 195 -4.66 -18.86 6.62
CA PHE A 195 -3.90 -19.67 5.67
C PHE A 195 -2.58 -20.22 6.25
N VAL A 196 -2.10 -19.69 7.38
CA VAL A 196 -0.97 -20.27 8.11
C VAL A 196 -1.36 -21.62 8.74
N HIS A 197 -2.60 -21.74 9.21
CA HIS A 197 -3.08 -22.91 9.93
C HIS A 197 -3.90 -23.87 9.06
N GLN A 198 -4.52 -23.36 7.99
CA GLN A 198 -5.41 -24.11 7.12
C GLN A 198 -4.94 -23.96 5.66
N HIS A 199 -4.53 -25.08 5.04
CA HIS A 199 -4.13 -25.05 3.63
C HIS A 199 -5.30 -24.70 2.69
N GLU A 200 -6.55 -25.02 3.07
CA GLU A 200 -7.76 -24.73 2.30
C GLU A 200 -8.90 -24.27 3.22
N PRO A 201 -8.95 -22.98 3.61
CA PRO A 201 -10.05 -22.47 4.42
C PRO A 201 -11.36 -22.41 3.63
N SER A 202 -12.48 -22.49 4.34
CA SER A 202 -13.78 -22.35 3.69
C SER A 202 -14.03 -20.88 3.30
N VAL A 203 -14.86 -20.67 2.26
CA VAL A 203 -15.31 -19.32 1.89
C VAL A 203 -16.02 -18.64 3.07
N HIS A 204 -16.72 -19.41 3.91
CA HIS A 204 -17.40 -18.88 5.09
C HIS A 204 -16.41 -18.27 6.09
N ASP A 205 -15.35 -18.99 6.44
CA ASP A 205 -14.36 -18.51 7.42
C ASP A 205 -13.69 -17.21 6.96
N VAL A 206 -13.30 -17.15 5.67
CA VAL A 206 -12.69 -15.96 5.08
C VAL A 206 -13.67 -14.79 5.06
N ARG A 207 -14.95 -15.03 4.76
CA ARG A 207 -15.97 -13.96 4.81
C ARG A 207 -16.15 -13.41 6.21
N VAL A 208 -16.16 -14.27 7.24
CA VAL A 208 -16.27 -13.85 8.65
C VAL A 208 -15.11 -12.93 9.03
N GLU A 209 -13.88 -13.31 8.69
CA GLU A 209 -12.70 -12.49 8.97
C GLU A 209 -12.71 -11.16 8.20
N LEU A 210 -13.04 -11.15 6.90
CA LEU A 210 -13.16 -9.90 6.15
C LEU A 210 -14.22 -8.95 6.74
N SER A 211 -15.32 -9.51 7.26
CA SER A 211 -16.41 -8.74 7.84
C SER A 211 -16.02 -8.14 9.20
N SER A 212 -15.29 -8.90 10.03
CA SER A 212 -14.82 -8.40 11.33
C SER A 212 -13.87 -7.21 11.17
N ARG A 213 -12.99 -7.26 10.15
CA ARG A 213 -12.01 -6.21 9.87
C ARG A 213 -12.64 -4.91 9.38
N ARG A 214 -13.70 -5.00 8.57
CA ARG A 214 -14.42 -3.81 8.09
C ARG A 214 -15.15 -3.07 9.19
N SER A 215 -15.72 -3.79 10.16
CA SER A 215 -16.39 -3.19 11.30
C SER A 215 -15.43 -2.46 12.25
N ASN A 216 -14.13 -2.71 12.13
CA ASN A 216 -13.09 -2.16 13.00
C ASN A 216 -12.25 -1.06 12.31
N ARG A 217 -12.68 -0.58 11.13
CA ARG A 217 -12.14 0.57 10.38
C ARG A 217 -13.13 1.71 10.41
#